data_AF-A0A9D1K3P9-F1
#
_entry.id   AF-A0A9D1K3P9-F1
#
_cell.length_a   1.000
_cell.length_b   1.000
_cell.length_c   1.000
_cell.angle_alpha   90.00
_cell.angle_beta   90.00
_cell.angle_gamma   90.00
#
_symmetry.space_group_name_H-M   'P 1'
#
loop_
_entity.id
_entity.type
_entity.pdbx_description
1 polymer ?
#
loop_
_entity_poly.entity_id
_entity_poly.type
_entity_poly.pdbx_seq_one_letter_code
_entity_poly.pdbx_strand_id
1 'polypeptide(L)'
;MCKLKVRYGEIEFEAEGTSEFIEAERKVFQDNLREAMALMATTQNFVKTKFIQAESVLPENTHALIDTVANDTQKYSSLSQYLRSRNFSSDTDRVLGVAFYLLHNENKENFSANCIKTALKDARQNIPTNINACINQSINVGRIVEDKENKIDGKKTYYITQDGIDYCNNFVAKENNSSKTSKSKTKKSKTTNITPVCEVDVDSLNCDKYCDITKLERLNDQIRVLMYMYTKETDFEEFTVKEIEYILTTRFKIAATTRQVKYYFEKAGTEVHSTPTGNGKQYKYKLLNNGLKAAESIINSTKE
;
A
#
# COMPACT_ATOMS: atom_id res chain seq x y z
N MET A 1 37.77 12.88 -45.56
CA MET A 1 36.66 12.05 -45.05
C MET A 1 35.55 12.98 -44.65
N CYS A 2 34.31 12.67 -45.06
CA CYS A 2 33.14 13.44 -44.68
C CYS A 2 32.35 12.66 -43.64
N LYS A 3 31.68 13.37 -42.73
CA LYS A 3 30.87 12.80 -41.66
C LYS A 3 29.47 13.37 -41.74
N LEU A 4 28.46 12.50 -41.85
CA LEU A 4 27.07 12.88 -41.98
C LEU A 4 26.29 12.36 -40.77
N LYS A 5 25.64 13.27 -40.04
CA LYS A 5 24.72 12.94 -38.96
C LYS A 5 23.33 13.46 -39.30
N VAL A 6 22.35 12.57 -39.36
CA VAL A 6 20.95 12.90 -39.68
C VAL A 6 20.05 12.33 -38.58
N ARG A 7 19.11 13.14 -38.10
CA ARG A 7 18.14 12.75 -37.07
C ARG A 7 16.72 13.05 -37.56
N TYR A 8 15.86 12.03 -37.56
CA TYR A 8 14.44 12.14 -37.84
C TYR A 8 13.66 11.49 -36.69
N GLY A 9 13.05 12.31 -35.82
CA GLY A 9 12.33 11.82 -34.65
C GLY A 9 13.26 11.05 -33.70
N GLU A 10 12.97 9.76 -33.51
CA GLU A 10 13.70 8.79 -32.66
C GLU A 10 14.83 8.04 -33.40
N ILE A 11 14.95 8.21 -34.72
CA ILE A 11 15.94 7.50 -35.54
C ILE A 11 17.15 8.42 -35.79
N GLU A 12 18.33 7.99 -35.33
CA GLU A 12 19.62 8.63 -35.61
C GLU A 12 20.46 7.79 -36.59
N PHE A 13 21.02 8.45 -37.60
CA PHE A 13 21.94 7.85 -38.57
C PHE A 13 23.26 8.64 -38.59
N GLU A 14 24.37 7.93 -38.47
CA GLU A 14 25.73 8.48 -38.50
C GLU A 14 26.60 7.64 -39.45
N ALA A 15 27.16 8.29 -40.46
CA ALA A 15 28.04 7.66 -41.46
C ALA A 15 29.30 8.50 -41.66
N GLU A 16 30.45 7.84 -41.83
CA GLU A 16 31.76 8.48 -42.05
C GLU A 16 32.51 7.76 -43.17
N GLY A 17 32.89 8.49 -44.23
CA GLY A 17 33.49 7.88 -45.42
C GLY A 17 33.85 8.84 -46.54
N THR A 18 34.05 8.30 -47.75
CA THR A 18 34.20 9.07 -48.99
C THR A 18 32.84 9.61 -49.45
N SER A 19 32.82 10.72 -50.18
CA SER A 19 31.56 11.39 -50.56
C SER A 19 30.59 10.48 -51.32
N GLU A 20 31.12 9.66 -52.24
CA GLU A 20 30.35 8.69 -53.02
C GLU A 20 29.75 7.58 -52.15
N PHE A 21 30.48 7.13 -51.12
CA PHE A 21 30.00 6.12 -50.18
C PHE A 21 28.85 6.67 -49.31
N ILE A 22 28.99 7.90 -48.82
CA ILE A 22 27.97 8.57 -47.98
C ILE A 22 26.68 8.83 -48.76
N GLU A 23 26.78 9.17 -50.05
CA GLU A 23 25.59 9.37 -50.88
C GLU A 23 24.87 8.06 -51.19
N ALA A 24 25.61 6.97 -51.42
CA ALA A 24 25.03 5.64 -51.56
C ALA A 24 24.32 5.19 -50.27
N GLU A 25 24.97 5.36 -49.13
CA GLU A 25 24.42 5.02 -47.81
C GLU A 25 23.21 5.89 -47.44
N ARG A 26 23.25 7.19 -47.77
CA ARG A 26 22.12 8.10 -47.62
C ARG A 26 20.92 7.66 -48.45
N LYS A 27 21.13 7.19 -49.68
CA LYS A 27 20.04 6.75 -50.55
C LYS A 27 19.39 5.47 -50.00
N VAL A 28 20.21 4.50 -49.59
CA VAL A 28 19.73 3.27 -48.92
C VAL A 28 18.98 3.61 -47.63
N PHE A 29 19.53 4.50 -46.80
CA PHE A 29 18.86 4.94 -45.58
C PHE A 29 17.54 5.66 -45.86
N GLN A 30 17.46 6.52 -46.89
CA GLN A 30 16.23 7.20 -47.29
C GLN A 30 15.17 6.24 -47.83
N ASP A 31 15.58 5.26 -48.64
CA ASP A 31 14.67 4.23 -49.17
C ASP A 31 14.12 3.36 -48.02
N ASN A 32 15.00 2.91 -47.12
CA ASN A 32 14.62 2.15 -45.92
C ASN A 32 13.79 2.99 -44.94
N LEU A 33 14.05 4.29 -44.80
CA LEU A 33 13.21 5.20 -44.00
C LEU A 33 11.82 5.32 -44.60
N ARG A 34 11.71 5.42 -45.93
CA ARG A 34 10.42 5.52 -46.62
C ARG A 34 9.64 4.23 -46.52
N GLU A 35 10.32 3.08 -46.60
CA GLU A 35 9.73 1.76 -46.39
C GLU A 35 9.31 1.56 -44.93
N ALA A 36 10.15 1.94 -43.96
CA ALA A 36 9.82 1.93 -42.54
C ALA A 36 8.65 2.88 -42.21
N MET A 37 8.62 4.08 -42.79
CA MET A 37 7.49 5.02 -42.66
C MET A 37 6.23 4.50 -43.35
N ALA A 38 6.33 3.81 -44.48
CA ALA A 38 5.19 3.19 -45.16
C ALA A 38 4.64 1.98 -44.38
N LEU A 39 5.51 1.16 -43.77
CA LEU A 39 5.13 0.09 -42.86
C LEU A 39 4.52 0.63 -41.57
N MET A 40 5.03 1.74 -41.02
CA MET A 40 4.44 2.46 -39.90
C MET A 40 3.09 3.11 -40.27
N ALA A 41 2.95 3.68 -41.46
CA ALA A 41 1.67 4.22 -41.93
C ALA A 41 0.63 3.11 -42.19
N THR A 42 1.09 1.94 -42.66
CA THR A 42 0.22 0.78 -42.92
C THR A 42 -0.15 0.05 -41.62
N THR A 43 0.71 0.01 -40.61
CA THR A 43 0.37 -0.52 -39.27
C THR A 43 -0.48 0.45 -38.46
N GLN A 44 -0.27 1.77 -38.61
CA GLN A 44 -1.21 2.77 -38.10
C GLN A 44 -2.58 2.70 -38.80
N ASN A 45 -2.61 2.34 -40.09
CA ASN A 45 -3.87 2.08 -40.81
C ASN A 45 -4.46 0.70 -40.51
N PHE A 46 -3.71 -0.35 -40.19
CA PHE A 46 -4.32 -1.63 -39.76
C PHE A 46 -5.00 -1.50 -38.38
N VAL A 47 -4.52 -0.58 -37.55
CA VAL A 47 -5.20 -0.23 -36.28
C VAL A 47 -6.32 0.80 -36.49
N LYS A 48 -6.22 1.72 -37.48
CA LYS A 48 -7.29 2.69 -37.79
C LYS A 48 -8.41 2.18 -38.71
N THR A 49 -8.22 1.13 -39.51
CA THR A 49 -9.20 0.77 -40.58
C THR A 49 -10.15 -0.38 -40.20
N LYS A 50 -10.09 -0.94 -38.98
CA LYS A 50 -11.17 -1.80 -38.45
C LYS A 50 -12.28 -1.03 -37.74
N PHE A 51 -12.10 0.27 -37.51
CA PHE A 51 -13.09 1.09 -36.86
C PHE A 51 -13.40 2.26 -37.79
N ILE A 52 -14.64 2.32 -38.27
CA ILE A 52 -15.26 3.41 -39.07
C ILE A 52 -15.31 3.14 -40.58
N GLN A 53 -16.25 2.30 -40.98
CA GLN A 53 -17.31 2.63 -41.95
C GLN A 53 -18.51 1.69 -41.69
N ALA A 54 -19.55 2.23 -41.06
CA ALA A 54 -20.89 2.46 -41.65
C ALA A 54 -21.76 1.17 -41.60
N GLU A 55 -23.00 1.19 -41.15
CA GLU A 55 -24.02 2.18 -41.47
C GLU A 55 -25.19 2.16 -40.47
N SER A 56 -25.88 3.30 -40.38
CA SER A 56 -26.99 3.57 -39.47
C SER A 56 -28.30 2.97 -39.98
N VAL A 57 -29.13 2.45 -39.07
CA VAL A 57 -30.58 2.70 -39.07
C VAL A 57 -31.16 2.36 -37.69
N LEU A 58 -31.77 3.36 -37.04
CA LEU A 58 -32.75 3.19 -35.96
C LEU A 58 -34.05 2.60 -36.54
N PRO A 59 -34.83 1.83 -35.76
CA PRO A 59 -35.94 2.48 -35.05
C PRO A 59 -36.21 1.97 -33.63
N GLU A 60 -37.01 2.78 -32.95
CA GLU A 60 -37.57 2.72 -31.60
C GLU A 60 -38.20 1.36 -31.22
N ASN A 61 -37.93 0.87 -29.99
CA ASN A 61 -38.94 0.74 -28.93
C ASN A 61 -38.46 -0.04 -27.68
N THR A 62 -38.85 0.51 -26.53
CA THR A 62 -39.20 -0.16 -25.26
C THR A 62 -38.16 -0.98 -24.46
N HIS A 63 -37.87 -0.44 -23.26
CA HIS A 63 -37.65 -1.09 -21.96
C HIS A 63 -36.72 -2.32 -21.86
N ALA A 64 -35.53 -2.14 -21.27
CA ALA A 64 -35.10 -2.72 -19.98
C ALA A 64 -33.56 -2.85 -19.86
N LEU A 65 -33.04 -2.34 -18.74
CA LEU A 65 -31.93 -2.83 -17.91
C LEU A 65 -30.60 -3.34 -18.54
N ILE A 66 -29.54 -2.63 -18.13
CA ILE A 66 -28.17 -3.08 -17.77
C ILE A 66 -27.10 -3.12 -18.87
N ASP A 67 -25.97 -2.51 -18.48
CA ASP A 67 -24.59 -2.55 -18.96
C ASP A 67 -24.27 -2.12 -20.40
N THR A 68 -23.40 -1.12 -20.51
CA THR A 68 -22.15 -1.29 -21.28
C THR A 68 -21.13 -0.21 -20.95
N VAL A 69 -19.91 -0.71 -20.75
CA VAL A 69 -18.68 -0.02 -20.38
C VAL A 69 -18.27 0.93 -21.50
N ALA A 70 -18.32 2.23 -21.23
CA ALA A 70 -17.78 3.23 -22.14
C ALA A 70 -16.26 3.31 -21.99
N ASN A 71 -15.55 2.81 -23.00
CA ASN A 71 -14.15 3.15 -23.28
C ASN A 71 -14.05 4.66 -23.46
N ASP A 72 -13.60 5.35 -22.42
CA ASP A 72 -13.33 6.78 -22.51
C ASP A 72 -11.81 7.00 -22.52
N THR A 73 -11.30 7.28 -23.72
CA THR A 73 -10.01 7.99 -23.91
C THR A 73 -10.22 9.47 -23.54
N GLN A 74 -10.74 9.70 -22.34
CA GLN A 74 -11.05 11.03 -21.85
C GLN A 74 -9.73 11.71 -21.48
N LYS A 75 -9.32 12.67 -22.31
CA LYS A 75 -8.25 13.59 -21.94
C LYS A 75 -8.76 14.48 -20.81
N TYR A 76 -8.39 14.18 -19.57
CA TYR A 76 -8.84 14.94 -18.42
C TYR A 76 -8.18 16.32 -18.41
N SER A 77 -8.97 17.39 -18.25
CA SER A 77 -8.46 18.78 -18.21
C SER A 77 -7.55 19.08 -17.01
N SER A 78 -7.61 18.28 -15.93
CA SER A 78 -6.68 18.37 -14.81
C SER A 78 -6.60 17.07 -14.03
N LEU A 79 -5.48 16.84 -13.34
CA LEU A 79 -5.28 15.69 -12.45
C LEU A 79 -6.32 15.67 -11.32
N SER A 80 -6.72 16.84 -10.79
CA SER A 80 -7.76 16.92 -9.76
C SER A 80 -9.11 16.40 -10.25
N GLN A 81 -9.47 16.69 -11.51
CA GLN A 81 -10.71 16.20 -12.11
C GLN A 81 -10.65 14.69 -12.33
N TYR A 82 -9.52 14.17 -12.82
CA TYR A 82 -9.31 12.73 -12.99
C TYR A 82 -9.45 11.95 -11.68
N LEU A 83 -8.78 12.41 -10.62
CA LEU A 83 -8.81 11.71 -9.33
C LEU A 83 -10.21 11.75 -8.70
N ARG A 84 -10.99 12.82 -8.94
CA ARG A 84 -12.39 12.93 -8.51
C ARG A 84 -13.33 12.05 -9.32
N SER A 85 -13.13 11.93 -10.63
CA SER A 85 -14.01 11.09 -11.48
C SER A 85 -13.82 9.61 -11.16
N ARG A 86 -12.57 9.17 -10.98
CA ARG A 86 -12.25 7.76 -10.68
C ARG A 86 -12.53 7.35 -9.24
N ASN A 87 -12.63 8.29 -8.28
CA ASN A 87 -12.93 8.02 -6.87
C ASN A 87 -12.08 6.89 -6.24
N PHE A 88 -10.76 6.95 -6.43
CA PHE A 88 -9.83 5.97 -5.87
C PHE A 88 -9.98 5.83 -4.34
N SER A 89 -10.24 4.61 -3.88
CA SER A 89 -10.55 4.32 -2.48
C SER A 89 -9.31 4.22 -1.59
N SER A 90 -8.16 3.83 -2.15
CA SER A 90 -6.89 3.68 -1.44
C SER A 90 -5.87 4.74 -1.88
N ASP A 91 -4.97 5.11 -0.98
CA ASP A 91 -3.82 5.97 -1.31
C ASP A 91 -2.91 5.30 -2.36
N THR A 92 -2.80 3.97 -2.33
CA THR A 92 -2.07 3.17 -3.33
C THR A 92 -2.69 3.30 -4.72
N ASP A 93 -4.02 3.17 -4.81
CA ASP A 93 -4.75 3.30 -6.08
C ASP A 93 -4.67 4.74 -6.59
N ARG A 94 -4.70 5.72 -5.70
CA ARG A 94 -4.50 7.13 -6.05
C ARG A 94 -3.11 7.37 -6.65
N VAL A 95 -2.05 6.82 -6.04
CA VAL A 95 -0.68 6.92 -6.55
C VAL A 95 -0.57 6.28 -7.93
N LEU A 96 -1.17 5.11 -8.12
CA LEU A 96 -1.22 4.44 -9.42
C LEU A 96 -2.01 5.26 -10.46
N GLY A 97 -3.12 5.86 -10.08
CA GLY A 97 -3.89 6.76 -10.93
C GLY A 97 -3.08 8.00 -11.35
N VAL A 98 -2.32 8.60 -10.44
CA VAL A 98 -1.42 9.71 -10.78
C VAL A 98 -0.36 9.26 -11.78
N ALA A 99 0.25 8.09 -11.59
CA ALA A 99 1.21 7.53 -12.53
C ALA A 99 0.59 7.34 -13.93
N PHE A 100 -0.62 6.78 -14.01
CA PHE A 100 -1.37 6.64 -15.25
C PHE A 100 -1.63 7.99 -15.94
N TYR A 101 -2.01 9.02 -15.17
CA TYR A 101 -2.25 10.36 -15.69
C TYR A 101 -0.98 10.99 -16.26
N LEU A 102 0.16 10.83 -15.57
CA LEU A 102 1.46 11.34 -16.04
C LEU A 102 1.86 10.68 -17.38
N LEU A 103 1.58 9.39 -17.55
CA LEU A 103 1.81 8.71 -18.82
C LEU A 103 0.92 9.28 -19.94
N HIS A 104 -0.40 9.36 -19.73
CA HIS A 104 -1.34 9.68 -20.81
C HIS A 104 -1.48 11.18 -21.14
N ASN A 105 -1.31 12.05 -20.15
CA ASN A 105 -1.51 13.49 -20.33
C ASN A 105 -0.20 14.28 -20.41
N GLU A 106 0.86 13.81 -19.75
CA GLU A 106 2.18 14.46 -19.78
C GLU A 106 3.21 13.71 -20.64
N ASN A 107 2.85 12.56 -21.24
CA ASN A 107 3.74 11.68 -22.01
C ASN A 107 5.04 11.33 -21.26
N LYS A 108 4.95 11.20 -19.92
CA LYS A 108 6.09 10.78 -19.09
C LYS A 108 6.04 9.27 -18.92
N GLU A 109 6.85 8.57 -19.69
CA GLU A 109 7.01 7.11 -19.59
C GLU A 109 7.58 6.69 -18.23
N ASN A 110 8.51 7.50 -17.70
CA ASN A 110 9.15 7.28 -16.42
C ASN A 110 8.80 8.38 -15.42
N PHE A 111 8.58 8.00 -14.17
CA PHE A 111 8.31 8.91 -13.07
C PHE A 111 9.11 8.55 -11.82
N SER A 112 9.40 9.55 -11.00
CA SER A 112 9.96 9.36 -9.67
C SER A 112 8.91 9.61 -8.59
N ALA A 113 9.18 9.19 -7.35
CA ALA A 113 8.33 9.51 -6.22
C ALA A 113 8.13 11.03 -6.03
N ASN A 114 9.11 11.86 -6.42
CA ASN A 114 8.96 13.32 -6.37
C ASN A 114 8.00 13.82 -7.45
N CYS A 115 8.00 13.23 -8.64
CA CYS A 115 7.05 13.59 -9.70
C CYS A 115 5.61 13.40 -9.21
N ILE A 116 5.32 12.27 -8.56
CA ILE A 116 4.00 12.01 -7.97
C ILE A 116 3.67 13.02 -6.87
N LYS A 117 4.63 13.34 -6.01
CA LYS A 117 4.45 14.33 -4.93
C LYS A 117 4.13 15.71 -5.47
N THR A 118 4.85 16.16 -6.50
CA THR A 118 4.64 17.45 -7.16
C THR A 118 3.29 17.48 -7.86
N ALA A 119 2.95 16.44 -8.63
CA ALA A 119 1.66 16.34 -9.31
C ALA A 119 0.47 16.40 -8.32
N LEU A 120 0.55 15.69 -7.19
CA LEU A 120 -0.47 15.75 -6.14
C LEU A 120 -0.57 17.14 -5.48
N LYS A 121 0.58 17.80 -5.27
CA LYS A 121 0.65 19.16 -4.70
C LYS A 121 0.01 20.17 -5.65
N ASP A 122 0.34 20.11 -6.93
CA ASP A 122 -0.20 21.00 -7.97
C ASP A 122 -1.71 20.79 -8.12
N ALA A 123 -2.17 19.56 -8.01
CA ALA A 123 -3.59 19.20 -8.01
C ALA A 123 -4.33 19.50 -6.69
N ARG A 124 -3.64 20.08 -5.68
CA ARG A 124 -4.15 20.37 -4.32
C ARG A 124 -4.85 19.17 -3.68
N GLN A 125 -4.30 17.97 -3.89
CA GLN A 125 -4.81 16.72 -3.35
C GLN A 125 -4.08 16.31 -2.08
N ASN A 126 -4.72 15.45 -1.28
CA ASN A 126 -4.09 14.86 -0.11
C ASN A 126 -2.88 14.02 -0.51
N ILE A 127 -1.71 14.41 -0.02
CA ILE A 127 -0.44 13.73 -0.26
C ILE A 127 -0.35 12.54 0.70
N PRO A 128 -0.16 11.30 0.22
CA PRO A 128 0.04 10.15 1.08
C PRO A 128 1.25 10.33 2.00
N THR A 129 1.14 9.85 3.25
CA THR A 129 2.22 9.92 4.25
C THR A 129 3.50 9.25 3.76
N ASN A 130 3.38 8.18 2.95
CA ASN A 130 4.52 7.47 2.40
C ASN A 130 4.25 7.03 0.94
N ILE A 131 4.67 7.85 -0.01
CA ILE A 131 4.55 7.58 -1.46
C ILE A 131 5.38 6.35 -1.85
N ASN A 132 6.59 6.19 -1.32
CA ASN A 132 7.45 5.05 -1.65
C ASN A 132 6.83 3.72 -1.22
N ALA A 133 6.13 3.69 -0.07
CA ALA A 133 5.40 2.50 0.35
C ALA A 133 4.26 2.15 -0.63
N CYS A 134 3.54 3.15 -1.13
CA CYS A 134 2.48 2.96 -2.12
C CYS A 134 3.03 2.46 -3.47
N ILE A 135 4.17 2.99 -3.90
CA ILE A 135 4.88 2.51 -5.10
C ILE A 135 5.30 1.06 -4.91
N ASN A 136 5.95 0.72 -3.79
CA ASN A 136 6.38 -0.65 -3.50
C ASN A 136 5.20 -1.64 -3.43
N GLN A 137 4.07 -1.23 -2.89
CA GLN A 137 2.86 -2.05 -2.91
C GLN A 137 2.36 -2.29 -4.33
N SER A 138 2.41 -1.28 -5.19
CA SER A 138 2.02 -1.41 -6.60
C SER A 138 3.01 -2.28 -7.40
N ILE A 139 4.30 -2.24 -7.04
CA ILE A 139 5.33 -3.13 -7.57
C ILE A 139 5.07 -4.59 -7.19
N ASN A 140 4.73 -4.86 -5.92
CA ASN A 140 4.43 -6.22 -5.46
C ASN A 140 3.23 -6.85 -6.18
N VAL A 141 2.32 -6.03 -6.69
CA VAL A 141 1.14 -6.47 -7.46
C VAL A 141 1.42 -6.52 -8.97
N GLY A 142 2.59 -6.05 -9.42
CA GLY A 142 2.99 -6.07 -10.84
C GLY A 142 2.46 -4.91 -11.70
N ARG A 143 1.90 -3.87 -11.08
CA ARG A 143 1.27 -2.72 -11.80
C ARG A 143 2.24 -1.59 -12.11
N ILE A 144 3.35 -1.53 -11.38
CA ILE A 144 4.44 -0.57 -11.56
C ILE A 144 5.75 -1.36 -11.52
N VAL A 145 6.73 -0.98 -12.32
CA VAL A 145 8.06 -1.61 -12.31
C VAL A 145 9.13 -0.54 -12.10
N GLU A 146 10.19 -0.89 -11.36
CA GLU A 146 11.37 -0.04 -11.21
C GLU A 146 12.22 -0.10 -12.49
N ASP A 147 12.49 1.06 -13.07
CA ASP A 147 13.47 1.19 -14.13
C ASP A 147 14.86 1.35 -13.51
N LYS A 148 15.72 0.36 -13.78
CA LYS A 148 17.08 0.31 -13.23
C LYS A 148 18.06 1.13 -14.06
N GLU A 149 17.75 1.41 -15.32
CA GLU A 149 18.62 2.06 -16.29
C GLU A 149 18.40 3.57 -16.26
N ASN A 150 17.14 4.00 -16.13
CA ASN A 150 16.80 5.42 -16.11
C ASN A 150 16.71 5.96 -14.67
N LYS A 151 17.49 7.00 -14.39
CA LYS A 151 17.44 7.76 -13.12
C LYS A 151 17.10 9.21 -13.39
N ILE A 152 16.01 9.70 -12.79
CA ILE A 152 15.64 11.12 -12.79
C ILE A 152 16.23 11.75 -11.53
N ASP A 153 17.07 12.77 -11.69
CA ASP A 153 17.76 13.48 -10.60
C ASP A 153 18.54 12.55 -9.65
N GLY A 154 19.17 11.50 -10.20
CA GLY A 154 19.91 10.50 -9.42
C GLY A 154 19.05 9.58 -8.54
N LYS A 155 17.72 9.67 -8.67
CA LYS A 155 16.76 8.88 -7.89
C LYS A 155 16.16 7.76 -8.74
N LYS A 156 15.68 6.71 -8.05
CA LYS A 156 14.96 5.59 -8.66
C LYS A 156 13.75 6.09 -9.46
N THR A 157 13.57 5.53 -10.65
CA THR A 157 12.40 5.81 -11.49
C THR A 157 11.60 4.55 -11.71
N TYR A 158 10.36 4.76 -12.13
CA TYR A 158 9.37 3.72 -12.28
C TYR A 158 8.55 4.00 -13.52
N TYR A 159 8.02 2.95 -14.14
CA TYR A 159 7.04 3.04 -15.21
C TYR A 159 5.84 2.16 -14.89
N ILE A 160 4.70 2.48 -15.49
CA ILE A 160 3.46 1.72 -15.32
C ILE A 160 3.44 0.56 -16.33
N THR A 161 3.01 -0.62 -15.91
CA THR A 161 2.88 -1.79 -16.79
C THR A 161 1.52 -1.80 -17.48
N GLN A 162 1.35 -2.65 -18.49
CA GLN A 162 0.05 -2.85 -19.14
C GLN A 162 -1.03 -3.25 -18.12
N ASP A 163 -0.71 -4.14 -17.18
CA ASP A 163 -1.61 -4.52 -16.09
C ASP A 163 -2.04 -3.31 -15.22
N GLY A 164 -1.12 -2.37 -15.00
CA GLY A 164 -1.42 -1.12 -14.28
C GLY A 164 -2.34 -0.20 -15.06
N ILE A 165 -2.14 -0.10 -16.38
CA ILE A 165 -2.98 0.66 -17.31
C ILE A 165 -4.39 0.07 -17.34
N ASP A 166 -4.51 -1.23 -17.55
CA ASP A 166 -5.78 -1.95 -17.62
C ASP A 166 -6.54 -1.85 -16.30
N TYR A 167 -5.82 -1.90 -15.17
CA TYR A 167 -6.42 -1.68 -13.85
C TYR A 167 -7.01 -0.28 -13.70
N CYS A 168 -6.34 0.77 -14.19
CA CYS A 168 -6.83 2.14 -14.09
C CYS A 168 -8.01 2.40 -15.03
N ASN A 169 -8.04 1.73 -16.19
CA ASN A 169 -9.13 1.83 -17.16
C ASN A 169 -10.40 1.14 -16.65
N ASN A 170 -10.26 -0.05 -16.09
CA ASN A 170 -11.36 -0.87 -15.58
C ASN A 170 -11.67 -0.62 -14.09
N PHE A 171 -11.11 0.45 -13.50
CA PHE A 171 -11.30 0.72 -12.08
C PHE A 171 -12.76 1.09 -11.81
N VAL A 172 -13.46 0.21 -11.09
CA VAL A 172 -14.79 0.49 -10.54
C VAL A 172 -14.62 0.90 -9.09
N ALA A 173 -14.95 2.17 -8.80
CA ALA A 173 -14.99 2.66 -7.43
C ALA A 173 -16.02 1.85 -6.64
N LYS A 174 -15.62 1.28 -5.51
CA LYS A 174 -16.57 0.65 -4.58
C LYS A 174 -17.48 1.77 -4.05
N GLU A 175 -18.80 1.61 -4.20
CA GLU A 175 -19.76 2.63 -3.76
C GLU A 175 -19.48 3.05 -2.32
N ASN A 176 -19.17 4.33 -2.17
CA ASN A 176 -19.02 4.97 -0.88
C ASN A 176 -20.42 5.32 -0.39
N ASN A 177 -20.96 4.52 0.55
CA ASN A 177 -22.07 4.96 1.40
C ASN A 177 -21.66 6.25 2.13
N SER A 178 -22.08 7.39 1.58
CA SER A 178 -21.77 8.71 2.11
C SER A 178 -22.89 9.18 3.02
N SER A 179 -22.69 9.01 4.33
CA SER A 179 -23.06 9.95 5.40
C SER A 179 -22.96 9.27 6.76
N LYS A 180 -21.77 9.26 7.35
CA LYS A 180 -21.65 9.36 8.81
C LYS A 180 -20.63 10.43 9.13
N THR A 181 -21.14 11.52 9.69
CA THR A 181 -20.50 12.36 10.70
C THR A 181 -19.36 11.61 11.37
N SER A 182 -18.23 12.31 11.56
CA SER A 182 -17.03 11.86 12.24
C SER A 182 -17.33 11.14 13.56
N LYS A 183 -17.65 9.85 13.46
CA LYS A 183 -17.54 8.87 14.54
C LYS A 183 -16.14 8.32 14.39
N SER A 184 -15.32 8.65 15.39
CA SER A 184 -14.19 7.87 15.85
C SER A 184 -14.17 6.48 15.22
N LYS A 185 -13.09 6.13 14.50
CA LYS A 185 -12.90 4.82 13.91
C LYS A 185 -13.06 3.75 14.99
N THR A 186 -14.27 3.21 15.14
CA THR A 186 -14.46 1.88 15.71
C THR A 186 -13.74 0.94 14.76
N LYS A 187 -12.56 0.51 15.19
CA LYS A 187 -11.74 -0.49 14.49
C LYS A 187 -12.67 -1.61 14.03
N LYS A 188 -12.69 -1.89 12.73
CA LYS A 188 -13.10 -3.21 12.23
C LYS A 188 -12.41 -4.23 13.11
N SER A 189 -13.18 -5.08 13.77
CA SER A 189 -12.68 -6.23 14.52
C SER A 189 -11.78 -6.99 13.55
N LYS A 190 -10.46 -6.84 13.74
CA LYS A 190 -9.57 -7.90 13.35
C LYS A 190 -10.11 -9.11 14.09
N THR A 191 -10.50 -10.13 13.36
CA THR A 191 -10.55 -11.49 13.89
C THR A 191 -9.11 -11.80 14.32
N THR A 192 -8.73 -11.29 15.50
CA THR A 192 -7.63 -11.84 16.26
C THR A 192 -8.01 -13.28 16.45
N ASN A 193 -7.17 -14.21 15.99
CA ASN A 193 -7.24 -15.59 16.47
C ASN A 193 -7.30 -15.49 18.00
N ILE A 194 -8.49 -15.68 18.57
CA ILE A 194 -8.71 -15.53 20.00
C ILE A 194 -8.07 -16.79 20.58
N THR A 195 -6.92 -16.64 21.20
CA THR A 195 -6.27 -17.72 21.92
C THR A 195 -7.05 -17.99 23.22
N PRO A 196 -7.09 -19.24 23.72
CA PRO A 196 -7.85 -19.61 24.91
C PRO A 196 -7.59 -18.71 26.14
N VAL A 197 -6.36 -18.20 26.27
CA VAL A 197 -5.95 -17.24 27.31
C VAL A 197 -6.82 -15.97 27.31
N CYS A 198 -7.26 -15.50 26.13
CA CYS A 198 -8.06 -14.29 25.97
C CYS A 198 -9.55 -14.49 26.30
N GLU A 199 -10.02 -15.74 26.38
CA GLU A 199 -11.42 -16.09 26.62
C GLU A 199 -11.77 -16.15 28.10
N VAL A 200 -10.77 -16.27 28.97
CA VAL A 200 -10.91 -16.30 30.43
C VAL A 200 -11.75 -15.12 30.91
N ASP A 201 -12.76 -15.43 31.71
CA ASP A 201 -13.66 -14.42 32.26
C ASP A 201 -13.03 -13.71 33.45
N VAL A 202 -13.27 -12.41 33.60
CA VAL A 202 -12.69 -11.61 34.69
C VAL A 202 -13.18 -12.08 36.05
N ASP A 203 -14.45 -12.51 36.12
CA ASP A 203 -15.06 -13.00 37.34
C ASP A 203 -14.41 -14.31 37.83
N SER A 204 -13.83 -15.10 36.91
CA SER A 204 -13.08 -16.31 37.25
C SER A 204 -11.69 -16.03 37.82
N LEU A 205 -11.18 -14.81 37.65
CA LEU A 205 -9.84 -14.41 38.09
C LEU A 205 -9.75 -14.04 39.58
N ASN A 206 -10.85 -14.17 40.33
CA ASN A 206 -10.92 -13.89 41.78
C ASN A 206 -10.22 -12.57 42.15
N CYS A 207 -10.51 -11.48 41.43
CA CYS A 207 -9.78 -10.21 41.54
C CYS A 207 -9.72 -9.65 42.98
N ASP A 208 -10.73 -9.94 43.79
CA ASP A 208 -10.81 -9.56 45.21
C ASP A 208 -9.65 -10.12 46.07
N LYS A 209 -9.05 -11.25 45.66
CA LYS A 209 -7.94 -11.88 46.40
C LYS A 209 -6.61 -11.17 46.21
N TYR A 210 -6.42 -10.44 45.12
CA TYR A 210 -5.11 -9.91 44.73
C TYR A 210 -5.11 -8.40 44.95
N CYS A 211 -5.57 -7.63 43.97
CA CYS A 211 -5.93 -6.23 44.10
C CYS A 211 -6.64 -5.80 42.82
N ASP A 212 -7.31 -4.66 42.85
CA ASP A 212 -7.88 -4.09 41.63
C ASP A 212 -6.76 -3.46 40.80
N ILE A 213 -6.34 -4.17 39.75
CA ILE A 213 -5.26 -3.70 38.87
C ILE A 213 -5.58 -2.37 38.18
N THR A 214 -6.86 -1.99 38.07
CA THR A 214 -7.23 -0.69 37.49
C THR A 214 -6.80 0.49 38.36
N LYS A 215 -6.55 0.25 39.66
CA LYS A 215 -6.12 1.28 40.63
C LYS A 215 -4.60 1.44 40.73
N LEU A 216 -3.82 0.54 40.14
CA LEU A 216 -2.36 0.64 40.15
C LEU A 216 -1.91 1.79 39.23
N GLU A 217 -1.04 2.67 39.72
CA GLU A 217 -0.57 3.84 38.98
C GLU A 217 0.29 3.49 37.76
N ARG A 218 1.12 2.43 37.90
CA ARG A 218 2.12 2.07 36.90
C ARG A 218 1.62 0.89 36.08
N LEU A 219 1.60 1.07 34.75
CA LEU A 219 1.27 0.01 33.79
C LEU A 219 2.14 -1.25 33.97
N ASN A 220 3.41 -1.09 34.37
CA ASN A 220 4.28 -2.22 34.63
C ASN A 220 3.77 -3.09 35.78
N ASP A 221 3.27 -2.45 36.84
CA ASP A 221 2.73 -3.14 38.01
C ASP A 221 1.39 -3.81 37.64
N GLN A 222 0.57 -3.14 36.81
CA GLN A 222 -0.65 -3.72 36.24
C GLN A 222 -0.36 -5.00 35.44
N ILE A 223 0.62 -4.97 34.54
CA ILE A 223 1.02 -6.15 33.74
C ILE A 223 1.52 -7.27 34.65
N ARG A 224 2.36 -6.93 35.64
CA ARG A 224 2.97 -7.91 36.54
C ARG A 224 1.92 -8.61 37.39
N VAL A 225 1.01 -7.86 38.01
CA VAL A 225 -0.08 -8.42 38.83
C VAL A 225 -1.06 -9.21 37.96
N LEU A 226 -1.38 -8.73 36.75
CA LEU A 226 -2.23 -9.45 35.80
C LEU A 226 -1.66 -10.84 35.48
N MET A 227 -0.38 -10.91 35.09
CA MET A 227 0.28 -12.19 34.81
C MET A 227 0.28 -13.10 36.04
N TYR A 228 0.50 -12.55 37.23
CA TYR A 228 0.44 -13.30 38.48
C TYR A 228 -0.95 -13.91 38.73
N MET A 229 -2.02 -13.12 38.58
CA MET A 229 -3.41 -13.61 38.72
C MET A 229 -3.70 -14.78 37.79
N TYR A 230 -3.36 -14.66 36.50
CA TYR A 230 -3.58 -15.75 35.55
C TYR A 230 -2.79 -17.00 35.93
N THR A 231 -1.54 -16.87 36.37
CA THR A 231 -0.72 -18.03 36.78
C THR A 231 -1.24 -18.73 38.04
N LYS A 232 -2.07 -18.08 38.85
CA LYS A 232 -2.62 -18.64 40.08
C LYS A 232 -4.03 -19.20 39.92
N GLU A 233 -4.85 -18.57 39.10
CA GLU A 233 -6.26 -18.92 38.91
C GLU A 233 -6.52 -19.74 37.65
N THR A 234 -5.53 -19.86 36.76
CA THR A 234 -5.64 -20.62 35.49
C THR A 234 -4.38 -21.45 35.23
N ASP A 235 -4.47 -22.38 34.27
CA ASP A 235 -3.32 -23.15 33.79
C ASP A 235 -2.41 -22.36 32.82
N PHE A 236 -2.72 -21.08 32.56
CA PHE A 236 -1.97 -20.25 31.63
C PHE A 236 -0.79 -19.56 32.33
N GLU A 237 0.42 -19.99 31.99
CA GLU A 237 1.65 -19.43 32.54
C GLU A 237 2.47 -18.59 31.54
N GLU A 238 2.15 -18.69 30.25
CA GLU A 238 2.88 -18.05 29.16
C GLU A 238 1.98 -17.14 28.34
N PHE A 239 2.45 -15.93 28.05
CA PHE A 239 1.66 -14.91 27.36
C PHE A 239 2.46 -14.23 26.27
N THR A 240 1.82 -13.91 25.16
CA THR A 240 2.35 -13.01 24.15
C THR A 240 2.03 -11.56 24.49
N VAL A 241 2.81 -10.62 23.94
CA VAL A 241 2.56 -9.16 24.08
C VAL A 241 1.13 -8.77 23.66
N LYS A 242 0.61 -9.42 22.62
CA LYS A 242 -0.74 -9.14 22.09
C LYS A 242 -1.84 -9.65 22.99
N GLU A 243 -1.65 -10.80 23.63
CA GLU A 243 -2.62 -11.34 24.59
C GLU A 243 -2.72 -10.43 25.81
N ILE A 244 -1.58 -10.02 26.38
CA ILE A 244 -1.56 -9.07 27.51
C ILE A 244 -2.22 -7.74 27.14
N GLU A 245 -1.89 -7.17 25.97
CA GLU A 245 -2.56 -5.96 25.48
C GLU A 245 -4.08 -6.15 25.34
N TYR A 246 -4.51 -7.28 24.78
CA TYR A 246 -5.92 -7.60 24.61
C TYR A 246 -6.64 -7.71 25.95
N ILE A 247 -6.07 -8.44 26.91
CA ILE A 247 -6.66 -8.63 28.23
C ILE A 247 -6.77 -7.28 28.97
N LEU A 248 -5.70 -6.49 29.00
CA LEU A 248 -5.71 -5.16 29.63
C LEU A 248 -6.77 -4.25 29.02
N THR A 249 -6.81 -4.15 27.68
CA THR A 249 -7.70 -3.20 26.99
C THR A 249 -9.16 -3.66 26.92
N THR A 250 -9.40 -4.96 26.76
CA THR A 250 -10.74 -5.51 26.51
C THR A 250 -11.41 -5.99 27.78
N ARG A 251 -10.65 -6.66 28.67
CA ARG A 251 -11.20 -7.24 29.91
C ARG A 251 -11.17 -6.24 31.05
N PHE A 252 -10.03 -5.57 31.27
CA PHE A 252 -9.87 -4.62 32.38
C PHE A 252 -10.09 -3.16 31.99
N LYS A 253 -10.33 -2.87 30.70
CA LYS A 253 -10.51 -1.50 30.15
C LYS A 253 -9.36 -0.55 30.48
N ILE A 254 -8.16 -1.08 30.69
CA ILE A 254 -6.93 -0.35 30.92
C ILE A 254 -6.33 0.05 29.58
N ALA A 255 -6.01 1.33 29.41
CA ALA A 255 -5.40 1.85 28.20
C ALA A 255 -3.93 1.40 28.09
N ALA A 256 -3.71 0.31 27.35
CA ALA A 256 -2.38 -0.22 27.05
C ALA A 256 -2.17 -0.32 25.54
N THR A 257 -0.95 -0.04 25.08
CA THR A 257 -0.54 -0.23 23.69
C THR A 257 0.45 -1.38 23.57
N THR A 258 0.49 -2.06 22.41
CA THR A 258 1.50 -3.09 22.12
C THR A 258 2.92 -2.63 22.45
N ARG A 259 3.25 -1.35 22.17
CA ARG A 259 4.58 -0.78 22.42
C ARG A 259 4.90 -0.71 23.91
N GLN A 260 3.95 -0.29 24.74
CA GLN A 260 4.15 -0.21 26.19
C GLN A 260 4.30 -1.59 26.81
N VAL A 261 3.45 -2.56 26.41
CA VAL A 261 3.55 -3.94 26.89
C VAL A 261 4.88 -4.58 26.46
N LYS A 262 5.31 -4.35 25.20
CA LYS A 262 6.62 -4.81 24.73
C LYS A 262 7.76 -4.19 25.55
N TYR A 263 7.69 -2.89 25.82
CA TYR A 263 8.69 -2.17 26.60
C TYR A 263 8.82 -2.72 28.03
N TYR A 264 7.70 -3.10 28.67
CA TYR A 264 7.73 -3.80 29.96
C TYR A 264 8.60 -5.06 29.88
N PHE A 265 8.35 -5.94 28.91
CA PHE A 265 9.12 -7.18 28.76
C PHE A 265 10.59 -6.95 28.38
N GLU A 266 10.90 -5.89 27.61
CA GLU A 266 12.29 -5.50 27.32
C GLU A 266 13.04 -5.00 28.58
N LYS A 267 12.33 -4.52 29.60
CA LYS A 267 12.89 -4.00 30.86
C LYS A 267 12.73 -4.92 32.06
N ALA A 268 11.93 -5.98 31.94
CA ALA A 268 11.63 -6.89 33.04
C ALA A 268 12.84 -7.74 33.50
N GLY A 269 13.92 -7.82 32.72
CA GLY A 269 15.18 -8.41 33.15
C GLY A 269 15.03 -9.85 33.67
N THR A 270 15.38 -10.09 34.93
CA THR A 270 15.32 -11.42 35.58
C THR A 270 13.93 -11.78 36.12
N GLU A 271 12.93 -10.94 35.92
CA GLU A 271 11.55 -11.21 36.37
C GLU A 271 10.76 -12.08 35.40
N VAL A 272 11.20 -12.17 34.14
CA VAL A 272 10.49 -12.90 33.08
C VAL A 272 11.43 -13.80 32.29
N HIS A 273 10.89 -14.92 31.82
CA HIS A 273 11.52 -15.77 30.84
C HIS A 273 10.81 -15.61 29.48
N SER A 274 11.58 -15.50 28.40
CA SER A 274 11.05 -15.36 27.05
C SER A 274 11.37 -16.58 26.18
N THR A 275 10.36 -17.21 25.61
CA THR A 275 10.49 -18.36 24.70
C THR A 275 10.06 -17.96 23.27
N PRO A 276 10.87 -18.24 22.24
CA PRO A 276 10.47 -17.97 20.86
C PRO A 276 9.32 -18.90 20.45
N THR A 277 8.29 -18.35 19.82
CA THR A 277 7.24 -19.13 19.16
C THR A 277 7.79 -19.74 17.88
N GLY A 278 7.32 -20.91 17.43
CA GLY A 278 7.91 -21.74 16.36
C GLY A 278 8.28 -21.06 15.04
N ASN A 279 7.78 -19.85 14.76
CA ASN A 279 8.16 -19.04 13.60
C ASN A 279 9.31 -18.03 13.87
N GLY A 280 9.91 -18.02 15.07
CA GLY A 280 11.02 -17.13 15.49
C GLY A 280 10.70 -15.62 15.58
N LYS A 281 9.51 -15.19 15.11
CA LYS A 281 9.10 -13.78 15.01
C LYS A 281 8.32 -13.25 16.21
N GLN A 282 7.92 -14.13 17.13
CA GLN A 282 7.12 -13.80 18.30
C GLN A 282 7.67 -14.53 19.52
N TYR A 283 7.49 -13.91 20.69
CA TYR A 283 7.93 -14.46 21.96
C TYR A 283 6.72 -14.62 22.88
N LYS A 284 6.73 -15.70 23.65
CA LYS A 284 5.90 -15.88 24.83
C LYS A 284 6.73 -15.55 26.06
N TYR A 285 6.06 -15.02 27.07
CA TYR A 285 6.66 -14.53 28.30
C TYR A 285 6.01 -15.19 29.49
N LYS A 286 6.83 -15.67 30.43
CA LYS A 286 6.40 -16.27 31.70
C LYS A 286 7.04 -15.53 32.86
N LEU A 287 6.29 -15.29 33.94
CA LEU A 287 6.86 -14.76 35.18
C LEU A 287 7.78 -15.79 35.84
N LEU A 288 8.96 -15.34 36.25
CA LEU A 288 9.89 -16.10 37.09
C LEU A 288 9.64 -15.79 38.57
N ASN A 289 10.29 -16.53 39.47
CA ASN A 289 10.17 -16.35 40.92
C ASN A 289 10.36 -14.90 41.38
N ASN A 290 11.30 -14.16 40.77
CA ASN A 290 11.51 -12.73 41.09
C ASN A 290 10.28 -11.88 40.72
N GLY A 291 9.70 -12.13 39.54
CA GLY A 291 8.48 -11.45 39.09
C GLY A 291 7.26 -11.81 39.94
N LEU A 292 7.13 -13.07 40.36
CA LEU A 292 6.06 -13.53 41.25
C LEU A 292 6.14 -12.82 42.62
N LYS A 293 7.32 -12.78 43.24
CA LYS A 293 7.54 -12.07 44.52
C LYS A 293 7.27 -10.58 44.41
N ALA A 294 7.68 -9.97 43.30
CA ALA A 294 7.42 -8.55 43.06
C ALA A 294 5.91 -8.26 42.91
N ALA A 295 5.14 -9.16 42.27
CA ALA A 295 3.69 -9.06 42.20
C ALA A 295 3.05 -9.16 43.59
N GLU A 296 3.47 -10.14 44.40
CA GLU A 296 2.98 -10.33 45.77
C GLU A 296 3.25 -9.10 46.65
N SER A 297 4.43 -8.50 46.53
CA SER A 297 4.78 -7.26 47.25
C SER A 297 3.82 -6.11 46.91
N ILE A 298 3.52 -5.93 45.62
CA ILE A 298 2.57 -4.90 45.15
C ILE A 298 1.18 -5.16 45.73
N ILE A 299 0.70 -6.40 45.60
CA ILE A 299 -0.61 -6.83 46.13
C ILE A 299 -0.72 -6.51 47.62
N ASN A 300 0.28 -6.87 48.42
CA ASN A 300 0.28 -6.64 49.85
C ASN A 300 0.29 -5.14 50.19
N SER A 301 1.09 -4.33 49.48
CA SER A 301 1.13 -2.87 49.70
C SER A 301 -0.17 -2.14 49.34
N THR A 302 -1.05 -2.75 48.54
CA THR A 302 -2.34 -2.16 48.14
C THR A 302 -3.52 -2.59 49.02
N LYS A 303 -3.31 -3.58 49.91
CA LYS A 303 -4.34 -4.03 50.87
C LYS A 303 -4.24 -3.34 52.22
N GLU A 304 -3.08 -2.75 52.53
CA GLU A 304 -2.86 -1.89 53.70
C GLU A 304 -3.47 -0.49 53.48
#